data_AF-A0AAE0GRV1-F1
#
_entry.id   AF-A0AAE0GRV1-F1
#
_cell.length_a   1.000
_cell.length_b   1.000
_cell.length_c   1.000
_cell.angle_alpha   90.00
_cell.angle_beta   90.00
_cell.angle_gamma   90.00
#
_symmetry.space_group_name_H-M   'P 1'
#
loop_
_entity.id
_entity.type
_entity.pdbx_description
1 polymer ?
#
loop_
_entity_poly.entity_id
_entity_poly.type
_entity_poly.pdbx_seq_one_letter_code
_entity_poly.pdbx_strand_id
1 'polypeptide(L)'
;MFAVANNVLSAVAPRATPVQSRRTVVTRAEATSGKEYLATLPGIVSPFAPEPWDPAGLVNEFTTVGDVRRYREAELTHGRVAMLASVGFIVGENIEDFPLFGGVVSGPAITQFQQLPRGFWEALVLAIGIAEAYRVAIGWATPTGAGFNQLKSEEEYTMGELNFDPLGYLESASPEEVLALKNKELNNGRLAMIAIAGFVAQEFAEPEGAKEIFEHLFQTIEQDIVYEVVKVEEAVEALERAG
;
A
#
# COMPACT_ATOMS: atom_id res chain seq x y z
N MET A 1 1.81 -40.89 -70.57
CA MET A 1 0.88 -39.81 -70.19
C MET A 1 0.80 -39.82 -68.67
N PHE A 2 1.35 -38.76 -68.06
CA PHE A 2 1.41 -38.36 -66.64
C PHE A 2 0.61 -39.14 -65.58
N ALA A 3 1.26 -39.50 -64.47
CA ALA A 3 1.02 -38.89 -63.15
C ALA A 3 1.88 -39.56 -62.06
N VAL A 4 2.84 -38.80 -61.54
CA VAL A 4 3.58 -39.08 -60.31
C VAL A 4 2.64 -38.79 -59.14
N ALA A 5 2.34 -39.80 -58.32
CA ALA A 5 1.55 -39.61 -57.10
C ALA A 5 2.47 -39.16 -55.95
N ASN A 6 2.27 -37.92 -55.52
CA ASN A 6 3.00 -37.29 -54.42
C ASN A 6 2.72 -38.00 -53.09
N ASN A 7 3.81 -38.42 -52.43
CA ASN A 7 3.85 -38.77 -51.03
C ASN A 7 3.81 -37.47 -50.21
N VAL A 8 2.72 -37.23 -49.49
CA VAL A 8 2.68 -36.23 -48.42
C VAL A 8 2.23 -36.94 -47.14
N LEU A 9 3.21 -37.38 -46.34
CA LEU A 9 2.96 -37.82 -44.97
C LEU A 9 2.52 -36.60 -44.15
N SER A 10 1.22 -36.50 -43.89
CA SER A 10 0.67 -35.63 -42.85
C SER A 10 1.00 -36.23 -41.48
N ALA A 11 2.01 -35.67 -40.81
CA ALA A 11 2.28 -35.96 -39.40
C ALA A 11 1.12 -35.41 -38.53
N VAL A 12 0.27 -36.32 -38.03
CA VAL A 12 -0.73 -35.98 -37.01
C VAL A 12 0.00 -35.82 -35.68
N ALA A 13 0.28 -34.57 -35.30
CA ALA A 13 0.74 -34.26 -33.95
C ALA A 13 -0.42 -34.48 -32.94
N PRO A 14 -0.16 -35.05 -31.75
CA PRO A 14 -1.19 -35.22 -30.74
C PRO A 14 -1.66 -33.84 -30.25
N ARG A 15 -2.96 -33.58 -30.38
CA ARG A 15 -3.60 -32.37 -29.86
C ARG A 15 -3.52 -32.39 -28.34
N ALA A 16 -2.58 -31.64 -27.77
CA ALA A 16 -2.54 -31.38 -26.34
C ALA A 16 -3.86 -30.71 -25.94
N THR A 17 -4.67 -31.40 -25.15
CA THR A 17 -5.81 -30.78 -24.47
C THR A 17 -5.24 -29.78 -23.47
N PRO A 18 -5.67 -28.50 -23.47
CA PRO A 18 -5.33 -27.62 -22.38
C PRO A 18 -5.99 -28.19 -21.13
N VAL A 19 -5.19 -28.72 -20.21
CA VAL A 19 -5.62 -28.96 -18.83
C VAL A 19 -5.83 -27.58 -18.22
N GLN A 20 -7.01 -27.00 -18.45
CA GLN A 20 -7.45 -25.87 -17.65
C GLN A 20 -7.68 -26.43 -16.25
N SER A 21 -6.70 -26.17 -15.38
CA SER A 21 -6.87 -26.23 -13.94
C SER A 21 -8.08 -25.36 -13.59
N ARG A 22 -9.25 -26.00 -13.46
CA ARG A 22 -10.46 -25.35 -12.98
C ARG A 22 -10.27 -25.16 -11.48
N ARG A 23 -9.54 -24.12 -11.09
CA ARG A 23 -9.54 -23.62 -9.71
C ARG A 23 -10.99 -23.26 -9.41
N THR A 24 -11.62 -24.01 -8.51
CA THR A 24 -12.91 -23.64 -7.94
C THR A 24 -12.74 -22.27 -7.29
N VAL A 25 -13.35 -21.25 -7.87
CA VAL A 25 -13.41 -19.92 -7.26
C VAL A 25 -14.33 -20.05 -6.05
N VAL A 26 -13.73 -20.24 -4.87
CA VAL A 26 -14.48 -20.23 -3.61
C VAL A 26 -15.10 -18.85 -3.45
N THR A 27 -16.41 -18.80 -3.26
CA THR A 27 -17.09 -17.53 -3.02
C THR A 27 -16.87 -17.09 -1.57
N ARG A 28 -16.86 -15.79 -1.29
CA ARG A 28 -16.61 -15.24 0.08
C ARG A 28 -17.46 -15.87 1.17
N ALA A 29 -18.70 -16.22 0.84
CA ALA A 29 -19.68 -16.79 1.77
C ALA A 29 -19.41 -18.26 2.14
N GLU A 30 -18.57 -18.97 1.38
CA GLU A 30 -18.32 -20.42 1.53
C GLU A 30 -16.94 -20.75 2.13
N ALA A 31 -16.10 -19.74 2.39
CA ALA A 31 -14.77 -19.94 2.93
C ALA A 31 -14.82 -20.37 4.40
N THR A 32 -14.37 -21.59 4.68
CA THR A 32 -14.38 -22.17 6.04
C THR A 32 -13.05 -21.97 6.78
N SER A 33 -11.97 -21.70 6.03
CA SER A 33 -10.63 -21.41 6.55
C SER A 33 -10.21 -19.98 6.20
N GLY A 34 -9.47 -19.32 7.11
CA GLY A 34 -8.96 -17.96 6.89
C GLY A 34 -8.09 -17.82 5.63
N LYS A 35 -7.36 -18.87 5.25
CA LYS A 35 -6.52 -18.87 4.04
C LYS A 35 -7.35 -18.85 2.74
N GLU A 36 -8.45 -19.59 2.72
CA GLU A 36 -9.39 -19.59 1.58
C GLU A 36 -10.08 -18.23 1.49
N TYR A 37 -10.48 -17.67 2.63
CA TYR A 37 -11.08 -16.34 2.69
C TYR A 37 -10.13 -15.26 2.17
N LEU A 38 -8.85 -15.30 2.55
CA LEU A 38 -7.84 -14.34 2.06
C LEU A 38 -7.71 -14.35 0.53
N ALA A 39 -7.80 -15.52 -0.11
CA ALA A 39 -7.73 -15.65 -1.57
C ALA A 39 -8.90 -14.96 -2.30
N THR A 40 -10.02 -14.71 -1.61
CA THR A 40 -11.18 -14.00 -2.15
C THR A 40 -11.13 -12.48 -1.92
N LEU A 41 -10.13 -11.98 -1.17
CA LEU A 41 -10.00 -10.57 -0.85
C LEU A 41 -9.28 -9.78 -1.96
N PRO A 42 -9.65 -8.50 -2.16
CA PRO A 42 -8.88 -7.60 -3.01
C PRO A 42 -7.46 -7.38 -2.46
N GLY A 43 -6.54 -6.96 -3.31
CA GLY A 43 -5.13 -6.71 -2.97
C GLY A 43 -4.15 -7.82 -3.38
N ILE A 44 -4.64 -8.88 -4.03
CA ILE A 44 -3.80 -9.87 -4.74
C ILE A 44 -3.60 -9.34 -6.16
N VAL A 45 -2.51 -8.62 -6.37
CA VAL A 45 -2.14 -8.02 -7.65
C VAL A 45 -0.74 -8.46 -8.07
N SER A 46 -0.46 -8.42 -9.37
CA SER A 46 0.90 -8.58 -9.88
C SER A 46 1.83 -7.52 -9.26
N PRO A 47 3.07 -7.83 -8.81
CA PRO A 47 3.88 -9.01 -9.11
C PRO A 47 3.73 -10.20 -8.15
N PHE A 48 2.91 -10.09 -7.09
CA PHE A 48 2.81 -11.13 -6.05
C PHE A 48 1.67 -12.12 -6.28
N ALA A 49 0.78 -11.87 -7.25
CA ALA A 49 -0.22 -12.85 -7.69
C ALA A 49 0.45 -14.11 -8.30
N PRO A 50 -0.13 -15.32 -8.11
CA PRO A 50 -1.49 -15.63 -7.66
C PRO A 50 -1.64 -16.01 -6.18
N GLU A 51 -0.56 -16.04 -5.39
CA GLU A 51 -0.61 -16.37 -3.97
C GLU A 51 -0.54 -15.12 -3.10
N PRO A 52 -1.26 -15.05 -1.97
CA PRO A 52 -1.12 -13.92 -1.06
C PRO A 52 0.30 -13.87 -0.47
N TRP A 53 0.89 -12.68 -0.44
CA TRP A 53 2.20 -12.44 0.16
C TRP A 53 2.10 -12.51 1.70
N ASP A 54 2.50 -13.64 2.28
CA ASP A 54 2.58 -13.86 3.74
C ASP A 54 3.86 -14.63 4.11
N PRO A 55 5.03 -13.97 4.14
CA PRO A 55 6.29 -14.62 4.50
C PRO A 55 6.38 -15.00 5.99
N ALA A 56 5.56 -14.37 6.84
CA ALA A 56 5.55 -14.61 8.28
C ALA A 56 4.57 -15.72 8.70
N GLY A 57 3.74 -16.21 7.77
CA GLY A 57 2.77 -17.28 8.03
C GLY A 57 1.69 -16.88 9.03
N LEU A 58 1.30 -15.60 9.05
CA LEU A 58 0.29 -15.07 9.96
C LEU A 58 -1.11 -15.61 9.64
N VAL A 59 -1.36 -16.00 8.39
CA VAL A 59 -2.59 -16.67 7.96
C VAL A 59 -2.32 -18.15 7.77
N ASN A 60 -2.48 -18.89 8.85
CA ASN A 60 -2.29 -20.35 8.93
C ASN A 60 -3.62 -21.10 9.06
N GLU A 61 -3.55 -22.43 9.18
CA GLU A 61 -4.71 -23.31 9.28
C GLU A 61 -5.58 -23.06 10.53
N PHE A 62 -5.03 -22.41 11.57
CA PHE A 62 -5.72 -22.05 12.80
C PHE A 62 -6.33 -20.64 12.76
N THR A 63 -6.11 -19.89 11.68
CA THR A 63 -6.57 -18.51 11.56
C THR A 63 -8.04 -18.47 11.18
N THR A 64 -8.84 -17.77 11.98
CA THR A 64 -10.28 -17.64 11.75
C THR A 64 -10.55 -16.58 10.68
N VAL A 65 -11.69 -16.66 10.00
CA VAL A 65 -12.16 -15.61 9.07
C VAL A 65 -12.20 -14.23 9.76
N GLY A 66 -12.58 -14.18 11.05
CA GLY A 66 -12.57 -12.95 11.84
C GLY A 66 -11.18 -12.32 12.00
N ASP A 67 -10.13 -13.13 12.15
CA ASP A 67 -8.76 -12.65 12.29
C ASP A 67 -8.24 -12.06 10.97
N VAL A 68 -8.52 -12.73 9.84
CA VAL A 68 -8.17 -12.23 8.51
C VAL A 68 -8.88 -10.91 8.20
N ARG A 69 -10.16 -10.80 8.57
CA ARG A 69 -10.92 -9.55 8.44
C ARG A 69 -10.31 -8.43 9.27
N ARG A 70 -9.87 -8.74 10.50
CA ARG A 70 -9.19 -7.77 11.36
C ARG A 70 -7.85 -7.32 10.79
N TYR A 71 -7.04 -8.23 10.24
CA TYR A 71 -5.78 -7.87 9.59
C TYR A 71 -6.01 -6.99 8.36
N ARG A 72 -7.04 -7.28 7.57
CA ARG A 72 -7.39 -6.46 6.40
C ARG A 72 -7.88 -5.07 6.80
N GLU A 73 -8.72 -4.97 7.82
CA GLU A 73 -9.16 -3.69 8.35
C GLU A 73 -7.97 -2.86 8.86
N ALA A 74 -7.05 -3.50 9.59
CA ALA A 74 -5.83 -2.84 10.05
C ALA A 74 -4.97 -2.35 8.87
N GLU A 75 -4.79 -3.17 7.83
CA GLU A 75 -4.06 -2.75 6.62
C GLU A 75 -4.70 -1.52 5.96
N LEU A 76 -6.03 -1.49 5.83
CA LEU A 76 -6.75 -0.36 5.24
C LEU A 76 -6.62 0.90 6.09
N THR A 77 -6.76 0.81 7.42
CA THR A 77 -6.64 1.98 8.29
C THR A 77 -5.22 2.54 8.28
N HIS A 78 -4.19 1.68 8.34
CA HIS A 78 -2.80 2.13 8.28
C HIS A 78 -2.46 2.69 6.90
N GLY A 79 -2.93 2.07 5.82
CA GLY A 79 -2.75 2.57 4.46
C GLY A 79 -3.37 3.96 4.26
N ARG A 80 -4.60 4.19 4.74
CA ARG A 80 -5.27 5.50 4.67
C ARG A 80 -4.54 6.59 5.45
N VAL A 81 -4.14 6.29 6.68
CA VAL A 81 -3.37 7.22 7.52
C VAL A 81 -2.02 7.51 6.87
N ALA A 82 -1.34 6.50 6.32
CA ALA A 82 -0.06 6.67 5.64
C ALA A 82 -0.18 7.52 4.37
N MET A 83 -1.25 7.35 3.57
CA MET A 83 -1.49 8.20 2.40
C MET A 83 -1.67 9.67 2.80
N LEU A 84 -2.47 9.95 3.82
CA LEU A 84 -2.64 11.32 4.33
C LEU A 84 -1.34 11.87 4.91
N ALA A 85 -0.59 11.05 5.65
CA ALA A 85 0.71 11.42 6.18
C ALA A 85 1.71 11.75 5.08
N SER A 86 1.77 10.98 3.98
CA SER A 86 2.71 11.25 2.88
C SER A 86 2.45 12.59 2.20
N VAL A 87 1.17 12.94 2.02
CA VAL A 87 0.79 14.26 1.50
C VAL A 87 1.12 15.34 2.52
N GLY A 88 0.84 15.10 3.80
CA GLY A 88 1.17 16.02 4.89
C GLY A 88 2.66 16.31 5.00
N PHE A 89 3.52 15.30 4.81
CA PHE A 89 4.97 15.46 4.82
C PHE A 89 5.45 16.33 3.65
N ILE A 90 4.98 16.01 2.42
CA ILE A 90 5.32 16.78 1.22
C ILE A 90 4.85 18.24 1.35
N VAL A 91 3.61 18.46 1.79
CA VAL A 91 3.04 19.81 1.94
C VAL A 91 3.70 20.57 3.10
N GLY A 92 4.01 19.88 4.20
CA GLY A 92 4.65 20.48 5.37
C GLY A 92 6.07 20.95 5.11
N GLU A 93 6.79 20.29 4.20
CA GLU A 93 8.10 20.75 3.74
C GLU A 93 8.00 21.84 2.68
N ASN A 94 7.13 21.68 1.67
CA ASN A 94 7.02 22.67 0.59
C ASN A 94 6.36 23.99 1.03
N ILE A 95 5.69 24.03 2.17
CA ILE A 95 5.02 25.20 2.71
C ILE A 95 5.59 25.49 4.11
N GLU A 96 6.83 25.97 4.15
CA GLU A 96 7.53 26.40 5.37
C GLU A 96 6.75 27.49 6.15
N ASP A 97 5.87 28.24 5.49
CA ASP A 97 5.06 29.31 6.08
C ASP A 97 3.56 29.02 5.99
N PHE A 98 3.10 27.93 6.61
CA PHE A 98 1.66 27.64 6.61
C PHE A 98 0.89 28.79 7.34
N PRO A 99 0.00 29.55 6.66
CA PRO A 99 -0.58 30.78 7.21
C PRO A 99 -1.41 30.56 8.48
N LEU A 100 -1.85 29.31 8.71
CA LEU A 100 -2.65 28.90 9.87
C LEU A 100 -1.87 28.92 11.18
N PHE A 101 -0.53 28.79 11.13
CA PHE A 101 0.35 28.79 12.32
C PHE A 101 1.30 29.99 12.36
N GLY A 102 1.06 31.00 11.52
CA GLY A 102 1.75 32.29 11.58
C GLY A 102 3.25 32.26 11.28
N GLY A 103 3.73 31.29 10.49
CA GLY A 103 5.15 31.17 10.11
C GLY A 103 6.07 30.76 11.28
N VAL A 104 5.52 30.23 12.37
CA VAL A 104 6.29 29.81 13.56
C VAL A 104 6.84 28.38 13.42
N VAL A 105 6.29 27.61 12.48
CA VAL A 105 6.65 26.20 12.24
C VAL A 105 7.57 26.16 11.03
N SER A 106 8.88 26.11 11.27
CA SER A 106 9.90 26.10 10.23
C SER A 106 10.95 25.02 10.52
N GLY A 107 11.43 24.38 9.47
CA GLY A 107 12.39 23.29 9.53
C GLY A 107 11.77 21.90 9.27
N PRO A 108 12.56 20.84 9.51
CA PRO A 108 12.27 19.47 9.07
C PRO A 108 10.96 18.94 9.64
N ALA A 109 10.22 18.17 8.84
CA ALA A 109 8.86 17.72 9.16
C ALA A 109 8.80 16.94 10.49
N ILE A 110 9.86 16.19 10.87
CA ILE A 110 9.94 15.52 12.18
C ILE A 110 9.94 16.48 13.37
N THR A 111 10.52 17.68 13.23
CA THR A 111 10.59 18.67 14.30
C THR A 111 9.36 19.57 14.36
N GLN A 112 8.64 19.73 13.24
CA GLN A 112 7.41 20.51 13.15
C GLN A 112 6.35 20.02 14.15
N PHE A 113 6.30 18.72 14.43
CA PHE A 113 5.43 18.13 15.46
C PHE A 113 5.63 18.77 16.84
N GLN A 114 6.88 19.06 17.22
CA GLN A 114 7.21 19.59 18.55
C GLN A 114 7.00 21.11 18.66
N GLN A 115 6.95 21.81 17.53
CA GLN A 115 6.84 23.27 17.45
C GLN A 115 5.39 23.78 17.56
N LEU A 116 4.40 22.88 17.53
CA LEU A 116 2.99 23.24 17.56
C LEU A 116 2.55 23.87 18.90
N PRO A 117 1.65 24.88 18.88
CA PRO A 117 1.23 25.59 20.08
C PRO A 117 0.48 24.68 21.06
N ARG A 118 0.69 24.93 22.36
CA ARG A 118 -0.02 24.24 23.45
C ARG A 118 -1.53 24.53 23.34
N GLY A 119 -2.36 23.50 23.23
CA GLY A 119 -3.80 23.61 22.91
C GLY A 119 -4.21 22.94 21.60
N PHE A 120 -3.30 22.87 20.61
CA PHE A 120 -3.57 22.22 19.33
C PHE A 120 -3.72 20.70 19.49
N TRP A 121 -2.82 20.09 20.27
CA TRP A 121 -2.80 18.65 20.51
C TRP A 121 -4.07 18.16 21.21
N GLU A 122 -4.58 18.91 22.16
CA GLU A 122 -5.78 18.57 22.92
C GLU A 122 -7.01 18.54 22.01
N ALA A 123 -7.17 19.55 21.15
CA ALA A 123 -8.25 19.59 20.16
C ALA A 123 -8.11 18.49 19.10
N LEU A 124 -6.89 18.24 18.62
CA LEU A 124 -6.61 17.21 17.63
C LEU A 124 -6.89 15.80 18.18
N VAL A 125 -6.38 15.48 19.38
CA VAL A 125 -6.62 14.18 20.03
C VAL A 125 -8.10 13.98 20.31
N LEU A 126 -8.82 15.02 20.72
CA LEU A 126 -10.27 14.94 20.90
C LEU A 126 -10.99 14.65 19.59
N ALA A 127 -10.64 15.35 18.49
CA ALA A 127 -11.22 15.12 17.19
C ALA A 127 -10.96 13.71 16.66
N ILE A 128 -9.71 13.22 16.79
CA ILE A 128 -9.33 11.84 16.45
C ILE A 128 -10.13 10.86 17.32
N GLY A 129 -10.26 11.12 18.62
CA GLY A 129 -11.03 10.28 19.55
C GLY A 129 -12.50 10.15 19.14
N ILE A 130 -13.14 11.24 18.70
CA ILE A 130 -14.52 11.22 18.21
C ILE A 130 -14.62 10.42 16.90
N ALA A 131 -13.70 10.64 15.95
CA ALA A 131 -13.68 9.93 14.68
C ALA A 131 -13.45 8.42 14.87
N GLU A 132 -12.51 8.03 15.73
CA GLU A 132 -12.26 6.64 16.08
C GLU A 132 -13.43 6.01 16.84
N ALA A 133 -14.09 6.75 17.74
CA ALA A 133 -15.29 6.27 18.42
C ALA A 133 -16.43 5.98 17.42
N TYR A 134 -16.61 6.83 16.41
CA TYR A 134 -17.57 6.60 15.32
C TYR A 134 -17.22 5.34 14.51
N ARG A 135 -15.94 5.15 14.17
CA ARG A 135 -15.45 3.94 13.49
C ARG A 135 -15.72 2.68 14.31
N VAL A 136 -15.44 2.71 15.62
CA VAL A 136 -15.69 1.60 16.54
C VAL A 136 -17.18 1.28 16.60
N ALA A 137 -18.05 2.29 16.69
CA ALA A 137 -19.49 2.09 16.74
C ALA A 137 -20.06 1.41 15.47
N ILE A 138 -19.49 1.71 14.31
CA ILE A 138 -19.94 1.15 13.03
C ILE A 138 -19.37 -0.25 12.78
N GLY A 139 -18.06 -0.45 12.98
CA GLY A 139 -17.36 -1.66 12.52
C GLY A 139 -17.16 -2.75 13.57
N TRP A 140 -17.18 -2.41 14.86
CA TRP A 140 -16.79 -3.33 15.93
C TRP A 140 -17.99 -3.86 16.71
N ALA A 141 -17.95 -5.14 17.06
CA ALA A 141 -19.00 -5.76 17.85
C ALA A 141 -18.89 -5.32 19.32
N THR A 142 -20.03 -5.07 19.96
CA THR A 142 -20.07 -4.68 21.37
C THR A 142 -19.46 -5.78 22.26
N PRO A 143 -18.59 -5.43 23.24
CA PRO A 143 -17.88 -6.40 24.08
C PRO A 143 -18.76 -7.36 24.88
N THR A 144 -20.06 -7.08 24.96
CA THR A 144 -21.02 -7.78 25.82
C THR A 144 -21.58 -9.07 25.21
N GLY A 145 -21.39 -9.33 23.90
CA GLY A 145 -22.05 -10.46 23.23
C GLY A 145 -21.20 -11.31 22.27
N ALA A 146 -20.23 -10.72 21.55
CA ALA A 146 -19.50 -11.41 20.47
C ALA A 146 -18.01 -11.67 20.76
N GLY A 147 -17.56 -11.42 21.99
CA GLY A 147 -16.14 -11.53 22.36
C GLY A 147 -15.37 -10.21 22.18
N PHE A 148 -14.19 -10.14 22.80
CA PHE A 148 -13.34 -8.95 22.76
C PHE A 148 -12.63 -8.87 21.40
N ASN A 149 -12.58 -7.67 20.79
CA ASN A 149 -11.75 -7.39 19.60
C ASN A 149 -12.20 -8.13 18.33
N GLN A 150 -13.52 -8.27 18.11
CA GLN A 150 -14.10 -8.81 16.89
C GLN A 150 -14.85 -7.73 16.09
N LEU A 151 -14.72 -7.79 14.77
CA LEU A 151 -15.54 -6.99 13.85
C LEU A 151 -16.94 -7.59 13.78
N LYS A 152 -17.93 -6.74 13.48
CA LYS A 152 -19.31 -7.20 13.20
C LYS A 152 -19.34 -8.18 12.02
N SER A 153 -20.41 -8.95 11.89
CA SER A 153 -20.55 -9.96 10.82
C SER A 153 -20.41 -9.33 9.43
N GLU A 154 -20.04 -10.13 8.43
CA GLU A 154 -19.88 -9.65 7.04
C GLU A 154 -21.17 -9.06 6.47
N GLU A 155 -22.33 -9.49 6.97
CA GLU A 155 -23.64 -8.95 6.61
C GLU A 155 -23.91 -7.55 7.18
N GLU A 156 -23.32 -7.21 8.34
CA GLU A 156 -23.54 -5.93 9.02
C GLU A 156 -22.45 -4.90 8.69
N TYR A 157 -21.23 -5.35 8.36
CA TYR A 157 -20.10 -4.46 8.07
C TYR A 157 -19.15 -5.05 7.02
N THR A 158 -19.06 -4.37 5.89
CA THR A 158 -17.96 -4.55 4.93
C THR A 158 -16.71 -3.84 5.43
N MET A 159 -15.56 -4.52 5.34
CA MET A 159 -14.27 -3.94 5.73
C MET A 159 -13.99 -2.62 4.99
N GLY A 160 -13.57 -1.61 5.74
CA GLY A 160 -13.23 -0.28 5.23
C GLY A 160 -14.40 0.62 4.81
N GLU A 161 -15.66 0.16 4.90
CA GLU A 161 -16.84 0.93 4.51
C GLU A 161 -17.45 1.67 5.71
N LEU A 162 -17.10 2.96 5.85
CA LEU A 162 -17.60 3.83 6.93
C LEU A 162 -18.77 4.72 6.49
N ASN A 163 -19.44 4.36 5.38
CA ASN A 163 -20.48 5.16 4.72
C ASN A 163 -20.04 6.59 4.39
N PHE A 164 -18.75 6.79 4.17
CA PHE A 164 -18.16 8.07 3.81
C PHE A 164 -17.91 8.12 2.31
N ASP A 165 -18.98 8.30 1.54
CA ASP A 165 -18.92 8.58 0.09
C ASP A 165 -19.71 9.87 -0.21
N PRO A 166 -19.11 11.05 -0.02
CA PRO A 166 -19.79 12.32 -0.29
C PRO A 166 -20.07 12.57 -1.77
N LEU A 167 -19.47 11.77 -2.68
CA LEU A 167 -19.55 11.96 -4.12
C LEU A 167 -20.34 10.85 -4.85
N GLY A 168 -20.79 9.81 -4.14
CA GLY A 168 -21.63 8.73 -4.67
C GLY A 168 -20.98 7.90 -5.78
N TYR A 169 -19.64 7.92 -5.86
CA TYR A 169 -18.92 7.22 -6.92
C TYR A 169 -18.96 5.70 -6.75
N LEU A 170 -19.10 5.19 -5.52
CA LEU A 170 -19.17 3.75 -5.27
C LEU A 170 -20.55 3.17 -5.57
N GLU A 171 -21.62 3.97 -5.43
CA GLU A 171 -22.99 3.53 -5.70
C GLU A 171 -23.31 3.41 -7.19
N SER A 172 -22.56 4.14 -8.03
CA SER A 172 -22.76 4.19 -9.49
C SER A 172 -21.81 3.29 -10.30
N ALA A 173 -20.80 2.70 -9.64
CA ALA A 173 -19.77 1.89 -10.29
C ALA A 173 -20.15 0.40 -10.39
N SER A 174 -19.67 -0.28 -11.44
CA SER A 174 -19.84 -1.72 -11.58
C SER A 174 -19.02 -2.50 -10.53
N PRO A 175 -19.42 -3.74 -10.17
CA PRO A 175 -18.68 -4.54 -9.18
C PRO A 175 -17.20 -4.76 -9.52
N GLU A 176 -16.87 -4.85 -10.81
CA GLU A 176 -15.50 -5.00 -11.30
C GLU A 176 -14.68 -3.70 -11.12
N GLU A 177 -15.31 -2.54 -11.38
CA GLU A 177 -14.68 -1.23 -11.16
C GLU A 177 -14.46 -0.97 -9.67
N VAL A 178 -15.41 -1.32 -8.81
CA VAL A 178 -15.25 -1.22 -7.35
C VAL A 178 -14.08 -2.08 -6.89
N LEU A 179 -13.94 -3.31 -7.41
CA LEU A 179 -12.80 -4.16 -7.10
C LEU A 179 -11.47 -3.57 -7.58
N ALA A 180 -11.45 -2.98 -8.79
CA ALA A 180 -10.28 -2.30 -9.31
C ALA A 180 -9.89 -1.06 -8.45
N LEU A 181 -10.86 -0.30 -7.98
CA LEU A 181 -10.64 0.84 -7.09
C LEU A 181 -10.12 0.41 -5.72
N LYS A 182 -10.71 -0.63 -5.12
CA LYS A 182 -10.22 -1.23 -3.85
C LYS A 182 -8.78 -1.73 -3.99
N ASN A 183 -8.41 -2.33 -5.13
CA ASN A 183 -7.03 -2.72 -5.41
C ASN A 183 -6.08 -1.52 -5.52
N LYS A 184 -6.51 -0.43 -6.18
CA LYS A 184 -5.72 0.80 -6.29
C LYS A 184 -5.49 1.44 -4.91
N GLU A 185 -6.53 1.53 -4.08
CA GLU A 185 -6.43 2.03 -2.71
C GLU A 185 -5.40 1.24 -1.90
N LEU A 186 -5.48 -0.10 -1.92
CA LEU A 186 -4.56 -0.96 -1.17
C LEU A 186 -3.11 -0.80 -1.63
N ASN A 187 -2.86 -0.76 -2.95
CA ASN A 187 -1.50 -0.63 -3.47
C ASN A 187 -0.89 0.74 -3.16
N ASN A 188 -1.67 1.81 -3.30
CA ASN A 188 -1.23 3.15 -2.92
C ASN A 188 -1.01 3.26 -1.41
N GLY A 189 -1.86 2.65 -0.60
CA GLY A 189 -1.69 2.57 0.85
C GLY A 189 -0.41 1.84 1.25
N ARG A 190 -0.11 0.69 0.63
CA ARG A 190 1.16 -0.05 0.85
C ARG A 190 2.38 0.76 0.46
N LEU A 191 2.33 1.44 -0.67
CA LEU A 191 3.41 2.34 -1.11
C LEU A 191 3.61 3.49 -0.12
N ALA A 192 2.52 4.13 0.33
CA ALA A 192 2.58 5.23 1.29
C ALA A 192 3.15 4.81 2.65
N MET A 193 2.83 3.60 3.13
CA MET A 193 3.40 3.06 4.37
C MET A 193 4.93 2.93 4.29
N ILE A 194 5.45 2.47 3.16
CA ILE A 194 6.90 2.38 2.93
C ILE A 194 7.51 3.77 2.75
N ALA A 195 6.83 4.67 2.04
CA ALA A 195 7.30 6.05 1.82
C ALA A 195 7.50 6.80 3.14
N ILE A 196 6.51 6.78 4.05
CA ILE A 196 6.63 7.42 5.37
C ILE A 196 7.76 6.81 6.20
N ALA A 197 7.90 5.47 6.19
CA ALA A 197 9.02 4.83 6.88
C ALA A 197 10.37 5.28 6.31
N GLY A 198 10.47 5.46 4.99
CA GLY A 198 11.63 6.01 4.31
C GLY A 198 11.92 7.45 4.70
N PHE A 199 10.92 8.33 4.64
CA PHE A 199 11.04 9.74 5.02
C PHE A 199 11.54 9.91 6.46
N VAL A 200 10.94 9.19 7.40
CA VAL A 200 11.37 9.24 8.81
C VAL A 200 12.78 8.69 9.00
N ALA A 201 13.13 7.61 8.30
CA ALA A 201 14.47 7.03 8.39
C ALA A 201 15.55 7.94 7.78
N GLN A 202 15.25 8.59 6.66
CA GLN A 202 16.13 9.56 6.00
C GLN A 202 16.36 10.78 6.90
N GLU A 203 15.30 11.40 7.42
CA GLU A 203 15.42 12.54 8.33
C GLU A 203 16.15 12.20 9.64
N PHE A 204 16.02 10.96 10.15
CA PHE A 204 16.71 10.56 11.38
C PHE A 204 18.19 10.21 11.17
N ALA A 205 18.54 9.60 10.03
CA ALA A 205 19.90 9.15 9.75
C ALA A 205 20.87 10.31 9.48
N GLU A 206 20.36 11.52 9.23
CA GLU A 206 21.16 12.67 8.81
C GLU A 206 21.18 13.77 9.90
N PRO A 207 22.13 13.72 10.85
CA PRO A 207 22.21 14.66 11.97
C PRO A 207 22.78 16.05 11.62
N GLU A 208 23.34 16.24 10.41
CA GLU A 208 23.97 17.50 9.99
C GLU A 208 23.06 18.30 9.04
N GLY A 209 22.08 18.97 9.64
CA GLY A 209 21.22 19.90 8.93
C GLY A 209 20.20 19.17 8.09
N ALA A 210 19.08 18.81 8.71
CA ALA A 210 17.95 18.23 8.02
C ALA A 210 17.46 19.21 6.94
N LYS A 211 17.91 18.93 5.72
CA LYS A 211 17.49 19.55 4.48
C LYS A 211 16.17 18.90 4.10
N GLU A 212 15.30 19.66 3.44
CA GLU A 212 14.03 19.15 2.92
C GLU A 212 14.25 17.89 2.08
N ILE A 213 13.28 16.97 2.04
CA ILE A 213 13.41 15.70 1.29
C ILE A 213 13.81 15.95 -0.16
N PHE A 214 13.31 17.05 -0.75
CA PHE A 214 13.63 17.43 -2.11
C PHE A 214 15.06 17.94 -2.26
N GLU A 215 15.55 18.77 -1.34
CA GLU A 215 16.95 19.21 -1.37
C GLU A 215 17.93 18.04 -1.20
N HIS A 216 17.61 17.08 -0.33
CA HIS A 216 18.40 15.86 -0.18
C HIS A 216 18.38 15.02 -1.46
N LEU A 217 17.21 14.79 -2.05
CA LEU A 217 17.09 14.01 -3.29
C LEU A 217 17.90 14.63 -4.42
N PHE A 218 17.82 15.95 -4.62
CA PHE A 218 18.59 16.63 -5.66
C PHE A 218 20.09 16.61 -5.36
N GLN A 219 20.51 16.83 -4.10
CA GLN A 219 21.94 16.77 -3.75
C GLN A 219 22.54 15.37 -3.88
N THR A 220 21.81 14.31 -3.52
CA THR A 220 22.29 12.93 -3.68
C THR A 220 22.42 12.57 -5.15
N ILE A 221 21.44 12.94 -5.99
CA ILE A 221 21.52 12.71 -7.43
C ILE A 221 22.71 13.48 -8.03
N GLU A 222 22.91 14.73 -7.62
CA GLU A 222 24.07 15.52 -8.06
C GLU A 222 25.40 14.89 -7.60
N GLN A 223 25.50 14.43 -6.35
CA GLN A 223 26.70 13.77 -5.83
C GLN A 223 26.99 12.46 -6.56
N ASP A 224 25.97 11.64 -6.85
CA ASP A 224 26.13 10.40 -7.60
C ASP A 224 26.58 10.67 -9.04
N ILE A 225 26.01 11.68 -9.71
CA ILE A 225 26.44 12.09 -11.06
C ILE A 225 27.89 12.57 -11.04
N VAL A 226 28.27 13.43 -10.09
CA VAL A 226 29.64 13.93 -9.96
C VAL A 226 30.62 12.78 -9.69
N TYR A 227 30.24 11.83 -8.83
CA TYR A 227 31.07 10.69 -8.51
C TYR A 227 31.29 9.77 -9.72
N GLU A 228 30.25 9.52 -10.52
CA GLU A 228 30.40 8.76 -11.76
C GLU A 228 31.30 9.48 -12.78
N VAL A 229 31.15 10.80 -12.94
CA VAL A 229 31.99 11.59 -13.85
C VAL A 229 33.46 11.55 -13.42
N VAL A 230 33.75 11.74 -12.14
CA VAL A 230 35.13 11.68 -11.59
C VAL A 230 35.73 10.30 -11.81
N LYS A 231 34.96 9.22 -11.57
CA LYS A 231 35.43 7.85 -11.82
C LYS A 231 35.78 7.60 -13.28
N VAL A 232 34.99 8.14 -14.21
CA VAL A 232 35.25 8.01 -15.64
C VAL A 232 36.51 8.77 -16.02
N GLU A 233 36.71 9.98 -15.49
CA GLU A 233 37.90 10.80 -15.74
C GLU A 233 39.17 10.11 -15.21
N GLU A 234 39.15 9.57 -13.99
CA GLU A 234 40.25 8.78 -13.43
C GLU A 234 40.56 7.53 -14.28
N ALA A 235 39.53 6.84 -14.79
CA ALA A 235 39.70 5.67 -15.65
C ALA A 235 40.31 6.02 -17.01
N VAL A 236 39.94 7.17 -17.58
CA VAL A 236 40.51 7.69 -18.84
C VAL A 236 41.97 8.08 -18.64
N GLU A 237 42.30 8.81 -17.57
CA GLU A 237 43.70 9.15 -17.27
C GLU A 237 44.57 7.90 -17.00
N ALA A 238 44.02 6.86 -16.38
CA ALA A 238 44.73 5.61 -16.15
C ALA A 238 45.05 4.88 -17.47
N LEU A 239 44.15 4.96 -18.46
CA LEU A 239 44.36 4.42 -19.81
C LEU A 239 45.40 5.22 -20.60
N GLU A 240 45.38 6.55 -20.54
CA GLU A 240 46.39 7.39 -21.19
C GLU A 240 47.79 7.20 -20.61
N ARG A 241 47.92 6.91 -19.31
CA ARG A 241 49.22 6.56 -18.69
C ARG A 241 49.73 5.17 -19.06
N ALA A 242 48.87 4.29 -19.57
CA ALA A 242 49.19 2.89 -19.86
C ALA A 242 49.49 2.60 -21.34
N GLY A 243 49.18 3.54 -22.26
CA GLY A 243 49.51 3.48 -23.69
C GLY A 243 50.81 4.21 -24.02
#